data_AF-A0A6I1H8M5-F1
#
_entry.id   AF-A0A6I1H8M5-F1
#
_cell.length_a   1.000
_cell.length_b   1.000
_cell.length_c   1.000
_cell.angle_alpha   90.00
_cell.angle_beta   90.00
_cell.angle_gamma   90.00
#
_symmetry.space_group_name_H-M   'P 1'
#
loop_
_entity.id
_entity.type
_entity.pdbx_description
1 polymer ?
#
loop_
_entity_poly.entity_id
_entity_poly.type
_entity_poly.pdbx_seq_one_letter_code
_entity_poly.pdbx_strand_id
1 'polypeptide(L)'
;MKLKLPPFLAIRYAKAGDEIRQIEFPGYQVEGTFAKWTGDVGSGLVFVPDKVALPHVHLLAKKPNRDMDGMQIIVSPFDEVPTSDLDLSQEEWFYPSESSIDVILAHQLSAKVVESWRGAFSYLQEDEARGIVGLRPPQIGALHAIQAHWSVDSGVATVVMPTGTGKTDTMIAAAVSSICERVLVVVPTDALRTQIAEKFLTLGVLRLEGAKLLRDSASYPIVGTLKHTPATAEDAEKFFGACNVVIITSGIAARCQPAVRERIAELCL
;
A
#
# COMPACT_ATOMS: atom_id res chain seq x y z
N MET A 1 -13.20 -25.70 5.06
CA MET A 1 -14.11 -24.53 5.08
C MET A 1 -13.38 -23.36 4.48
N LYS A 2 -14.08 -22.42 3.83
CA LYS A 2 -13.45 -21.21 3.28
C LYS A 2 -13.60 -20.02 4.23
N LEU A 3 -12.50 -19.32 4.45
CA LEU A 3 -12.43 -18.07 5.18
C LEU A 3 -12.00 -16.97 4.21
N LYS A 4 -12.76 -15.89 4.11
CA LYS A 4 -12.35 -14.70 3.36
C LYS A 4 -11.81 -13.65 4.32
N LEU A 5 -10.55 -13.30 4.15
CA LEU A 5 -9.81 -12.40 5.03
C LEU A 5 -9.84 -10.95 4.51
N PRO A 6 -9.83 -9.95 5.42
CA PRO A 6 -9.69 -8.55 5.04
C PRO A 6 -8.23 -8.24 4.64
N PRO A 7 -7.96 -7.11 3.96
CA PRO A 7 -6.61 -6.64 3.69
C PRO A 7 -5.80 -6.49 4.98
N PHE A 8 -4.54 -6.94 4.96
CA PHE A 8 -3.61 -6.80 6.08
C PHE A 8 -2.52 -5.80 5.76
N LEU A 9 -2.20 -4.94 6.73
CA LEU A 9 -1.15 -3.95 6.62
C LEU A 9 0.13 -4.46 7.28
N ALA A 10 1.23 -4.53 6.53
CA ALA A 10 2.55 -4.75 7.10
C ALA A 10 3.01 -3.55 7.94
N ILE A 11 2.65 -2.35 7.49
CA ILE A 11 2.97 -1.09 8.16
C ILE A 11 1.68 -0.33 8.42
N ARG A 12 1.46 0.07 9.67
CA ARG A 12 0.38 0.96 10.08
C ARG A 12 0.91 1.95 11.12
N TYR A 13 1.36 3.10 10.66
CA TYR A 13 1.78 4.21 11.50
C TYR A 13 0.80 5.37 11.35
N ALA A 14 0.43 5.98 12.47
CA ALA A 14 -0.33 7.21 12.49
C ALA A 14 0.13 8.09 13.65
N LYS A 15 0.51 9.33 13.37
CA LYS A 15 0.87 10.33 14.40
C LYS A 15 0.34 11.68 14.01
N ALA A 16 -0.43 12.29 14.91
CA ALA A 16 -1.07 13.59 14.68
C ALA A 16 -1.83 13.68 13.34
N GLY A 17 -2.34 12.57 12.80
CA GLY A 17 -3.05 12.51 11.52
C GLY A 17 -2.17 12.30 10.28
N ASP A 18 -0.84 12.41 10.40
CA ASP A 18 0.07 11.90 9.38
C ASP A 18 0.09 10.37 9.44
N GLU A 19 0.07 9.71 8.29
CA GLU A 19 -0.06 8.25 8.19
C GLU A 19 1.03 7.66 7.29
N ILE A 20 1.54 6.48 7.65
CA ILE A 20 2.35 5.65 6.76
C ILE A 20 1.75 4.25 6.77
N ARG A 21 1.43 3.74 5.58
CA ARG A 21 0.72 2.46 5.40
C ARG A 21 1.36 1.62 4.31
N GLN A 22 1.36 0.31 4.48
CA GLN A 22 1.74 -0.65 3.45
C GLN A 22 0.83 -1.87 3.55
N ILE A 23 0.23 -2.29 2.43
CA ILE A 23 -0.49 -3.55 2.33
C ILE A 23 0.52 -4.70 2.22
N GLU A 24 0.40 -5.72 3.06
CA GLU A 24 1.10 -7.00 2.86
C GLU A 24 0.33 -7.85 1.85
N PHE A 25 -0.98 -7.97 2.04
CA PHE A 25 -1.89 -8.66 1.12
C PHE A 25 -3.27 -7.96 1.06
N PRO A 26 -3.91 -7.90 -0.11
CA PRO A 26 -5.15 -7.15 -0.34
C PRO A 26 -6.41 -7.85 0.21
N GLY A 27 -6.24 -8.88 1.04
CA GLY A 27 -7.30 -9.82 1.41
C GLY A 27 -7.38 -10.96 0.40
N TYR A 28 -7.74 -12.15 0.88
CA TYR A 28 -7.82 -13.34 0.05
C TYR A 28 -8.73 -14.37 0.71
N GLN A 29 -9.12 -15.37 -0.07
CA GLN A 29 -9.87 -16.51 0.43
C GLN A 29 -8.95 -17.70 0.64
N VAL A 30 -9.10 -18.36 1.78
CA VAL A 30 -8.25 -19.48 2.20
C VAL A 30 -9.09 -20.63 2.72
N GLU A 31 -8.66 -21.86 2.42
CA GLU A 31 -9.27 -23.07 2.95
C GLU A 31 -8.53 -23.55 4.21
N GLY A 32 -9.31 -24.03 5.17
CA GLY A 32 -8.80 -24.46 6.46
C GLY A 32 -9.88 -24.93 7.42
N THR A 33 -9.48 -25.06 8.67
CA THR A 33 -10.31 -25.57 9.77
C THR A 33 -10.29 -24.62 10.96
N PHE A 34 -11.46 -24.40 11.55
CA PHE A 34 -11.59 -23.68 12.81
C PHE A 34 -11.48 -24.62 14.00
N ALA A 35 -10.80 -24.17 15.04
CA ALA A 35 -10.76 -24.82 16.34
C ALA A 35 -10.97 -23.79 17.46
N LYS A 36 -11.42 -24.26 18.63
CA LYS A 36 -11.38 -23.42 19.83
C LYS A 36 -9.94 -23.19 20.23
N TRP A 37 -9.64 -21.95 20.59
CA TRP A 37 -8.33 -21.54 21.07
C TRP A 37 -8.45 -20.98 22.48
N THR A 38 -7.48 -21.30 23.33
CA THR A 38 -7.35 -20.77 24.67
C THR A 38 -5.86 -20.56 24.94
N GLY A 39 -5.48 -19.35 25.32
CA GLY A 39 -4.11 -18.99 25.69
C GLY A 39 -4.09 -18.11 26.93
N ASP A 40 -2.90 -17.71 27.35
CA ASP A 40 -2.65 -16.96 28.59
C ASP A 40 -3.35 -15.58 28.66
N VAL A 41 -3.92 -15.15 27.55
CA VAL A 41 -4.40 -13.77 27.29
C VAL A 41 -5.84 -13.72 26.82
N GLY A 42 -6.49 -14.88 26.69
CA GLY A 42 -7.89 -14.97 26.32
C GLY A 42 -8.27 -16.31 25.71
N SER A 43 -9.52 -16.38 25.28
CA SER A 43 -10.09 -17.50 24.54
C SER A 43 -10.80 -16.97 23.30
N GLY A 44 -10.88 -17.81 22.28
CA GLY A 44 -11.56 -17.47 21.03
C GLY A 44 -11.48 -18.63 20.05
N LEU A 45 -11.38 -18.30 18.77
CA LEU A 45 -11.22 -19.27 17.70
C LEU A 45 -9.84 -19.11 17.05
N VAL A 46 -9.31 -20.20 16.55
CA VAL A 46 -8.16 -20.19 15.63
C VAL A 46 -8.58 -20.84 14.33
N PHE A 47 -8.28 -20.17 13.23
CA PHE A 47 -8.33 -20.72 11.89
C PHE A 47 -6.94 -21.21 11.52
N VAL A 48 -6.85 -22.50 11.18
CA VAL A 48 -5.63 -23.15 10.72
C VAL A 48 -5.78 -23.36 9.21
N PRO A 49 -5.02 -22.62 8.38
CA PRO A 49 -5.01 -22.83 6.93
C PRO A 49 -4.52 -24.23 6.55
N ASP A 50 -5.09 -24.84 5.53
CA ASP A 50 -4.64 -26.14 5.01
C ASP A 50 -3.24 -26.04 4.36
N LYS A 51 -2.90 -24.85 3.84
CA LYS A 51 -1.57 -24.54 3.34
C LYS A 51 -0.64 -24.16 4.49
N VAL A 52 0.28 -25.07 4.83
CA VAL A 52 1.24 -24.95 5.95
C VAL A 52 2.06 -23.65 5.96
N ALA A 53 2.28 -23.01 4.80
CA ALA A 53 3.04 -21.77 4.71
C ALA A 53 2.26 -20.51 5.16
N LEU A 54 0.95 -20.61 5.38
CA LEU A 54 0.12 -19.48 5.82
C LEU A 54 0.02 -19.43 7.34
N PRO A 55 0.09 -18.23 7.94
CA PRO A 55 -0.04 -18.05 9.39
C PRO A 55 -1.44 -18.42 9.88
N HIS A 56 -1.52 -18.86 11.14
CA HIS A 56 -2.79 -19.06 11.83
C HIS A 56 -3.47 -17.71 12.10
N VAL A 57 -4.80 -17.66 11.95
CA VAL A 57 -5.60 -16.45 12.20
C VAL A 57 -6.45 -16.68 13.44
N HIS A 58 -6.36 -15.78 14.42
CA HIS A 58 -7.08 -15.88 15.68
C HIS A 58 -8.25 -14.89 15.68
N LEU A 59 -9.43 -15.35 16.08
CA LEU A 59 -10.62 -14.51 16.27
C LEU A 59 -10.87 -14.32 17.76
N LEU A 60 -10.85 -13.06 18.21
CA LEU A 60 -11.07 -12.69 19.60
C LEU A 60 -12.25 -11.72 19.72
N ALA A 61 -13.17 -12.02 20.63
CA ALA A 61 -14.33 -11.15 20.90
C ALA A 61 -13.96 -9.80 21.51
N LYS A 62 -12.77 -9.68 22.11
CA LYS A 62 -12.27 -8.46 22.73
C LYS A 62 -10.88 -8.13 22.21
N LYS A 63 -10.63 -6.83 22.02
CA LYS A 63 -9.33 -6.29 21.63
C LYS A 63 -8.29 -6.63 22.71
N PRO A 64 -7.14 -7.23 22.34
CA PRO A 64 -6.03 -7.40 23.27
C PRO A 64 -5.53 -6.06 23.83
N ASN A 65 -5.06 -6.07 25.07
CA ASN A 65 -4.52 -4.89 25.76
C ASN A 65 -2.99 -4.73 25.59
N ARG A 66 -2.34 -5.66 24.89
CA ARG A 66 -0.90 -5.68 24.60
C ARG A 66 -0.64 -6.33 23.25
N ASP A 67 0.59 -6.20 22.76
CA ASP A 67 1.07 -6.98 21.62
C ASP A 67 1.11 -8.48 21.98
N MET A 68 0.79 -9.34 21.01
CA MET A 68 0.64 -10.78 21.17
C MET A 68 1.65 -11.55 20.33
N ASP A 69 2.90 -11.11 20.37
CA ASP A 69 4.07 -11.79 19.81
C ASP A 69 3.87 -12.23 18.34
N GLY A 70 3.38 -11.31 17.51
CA GLY A 70 3.21 -11.54 16.08
C GLY A 70 1.99 -12.39 15.69
N MET A 71 1.09 -12.70 16.63
CA MET A 71 -0.18 -13.35 16.30
C MET A 71 -1.03 -12.49 15.36
N GLN A 72 -1.53 -13.11 14.29
CA GLN A 72 -2.52 -12.50 13.42
C GLN A 72 -3.91 -12.61 14.07
N ILE A 73 -4.47 -11.48 14.48
CA ILE A 73 -5.71 -11.42 15.26
C ILE A 73 -6.72 -10.55 14.51
N ILE A 74 -7.95 -11.04 14.37
CA ILE A 74 -9.12 -10.24 13.97
C ILE A 74 -10.04 -10.12 15.19
N VAL A 75 -10.44 -8.88 15.51
CA VAL A 75 -11.38 -8.64 16.61
C VAL A 75 -12.79 -8.81 16.07
N SER A 76 -13.44 -9.91 16.44
CA SER A 76 -14.76 -10.27 15.91
C SER A 76 -15.56 -11.03 16.97
N PRO A 77 -16.88 -10.83 17.08
CA PRO A 77 -17.68 -11.41 18.18
C PRO A 77 -17.91 -12.93 18.07
N PHE A 78 -17.36 -13.60 17.06
CA PHE A 78 -17.50 -15.05 16.89
C PHE A 78 -16.79 -15.83 18.01
N ASP A 79 -17.56 -16.61 18.77
CA ASP A 79 -17.10 -17.47 19.85
C ASP A 79 -17.40 -18.97 19.60
N GLU A 80 -18.25 -19.27 18.63
CA GLU A 80 -18.56 -20.63 18.18
C GLU A 80 -17.89 -20.98 16.84
N VAL A 81 -17.43 -22.23 16.72
CA VAL A 81 -16.85 -22.75 15.49
C VAL A 81 -17.91 -22.69 14.38
N PRO A 82 -17.66 -21.94 13.29
CA PRO A 82 -18.62 -21.83 12.19
C PRO A 82 -18.93 -23.20 11.59
N THR A 83 -20.16 -23.39 11.12
CA THR A 83 -20.60 -24.61 10.40
C THR A 83 -20.59 -24.44 8.87
N SER A 84 -20.30 -23.23 8.39
CA SER A 84 -20.23 -22.88 6.97
C SER A 84 -19.12 -21.84 6.73
N ASP A 85 -18.86 -21.52 5.46
CA ASP A 85 -17.88 -20.52 5.07
C ASP A 85 -18.11 -19.18 5.79
N LEU A 86 -17.02 -18.48 6.11
CA LEU A 86 -17.05 -17.24 6.88
C LEU A 86 -16.41 -16.10 6.08
N ASP A 87 -17.10 -14.98 5.93
CA ASP A 87 -16.58 -13.76 5.30
C ASP A 87 -16.24 -12.72 6.36
N LEU A 88 -14.94 -12.48 6.57
CA LEU A 88 -14.41 -11.46 7.47
C LEU A 88 -13.86 -10.26 6.70
N SER A 89 -14.18 -10.10 5.41
CA SER A 89 -13.61 -9.03 4.57
C SER A 89 -13.91 -7.61 5.05
N GLN A 90 -14.91 -7.43 5.93
CA GLN A 90 -15.26 -6.15 6.55
C GLN A 90 -14.77 -6.01 7.99
N GLU A 91 -14.15 -7.04 8.55
CA GLU A 91 -13.62 -7.02 9.91
C GLU A 91 -12.24 -6.35 9.95
N GLU A 92 -11.84 -5.91 11.14
CA GLU A 92 -10.55 -5.26 11.35
C GLU A 92 -9.52 -6.19 11.99
N TRP A 93 -8.34 -6.22 11.38
CA TRP A 93 -7.15 -6.76 12.02
C TRP A 93 -6.79 -5.95 13.27
N PHE A 94 -6.40 -6.64 14.33
CA PHE A 94 -5.79 -6.02 15.50
C PHE A 94 -4.36 -5.60 15.17
N TYR A 95 -4.05 -4.33 15.47
CA TYR A 95 -2.70 -3.80 15.42
C TYR A 95 -2.35 -3.24 16.81
N PRO A 96 -1.14 -3.52 17.34
CA PRO A 96 -0.63 -2.87 18.54
C PRO A 96 -0.63 -1.35 18.37
N SER A 97 -0.94 -0.61 19.45
CA SER A 97 -1.35 0.79 19.38
C SER A 97 -0.28 1.78 18.93
N GLU A 98 1.01 1.47 19.03
CA GLU A 98 2.08 2.39 18.63
C GLU A 98 3.31 1.63 18.13
N SER A 99 3.47 1.51 16.82
CA SER A 99 4.75 1.15 16.22
C SER A 99 5.42 2.45 15.76
N SER A 100 6.43 2.92 16.48
CA SER A 100 7.32 3.93 15.92
C SER A 100 8.06 3.32 14.73
N ILE A 101 8.02 3.97 13.57
CA ILE A 101 8.84 3.54 12.43
C ILE A 101 10.31 3.87 12.75
N ASP A 102 11.13 2.82 12.94
CA ASP A 102 12.58 2.95 12.94
C ASP A 102 13.04 3.33 11.53
N VAL A 103 13.75 4.45 11.41
CA VAL A 103 14.22 5.02 10.13
C VAL A 103 15.06 4.02 9.33
N ILE A 104 15.92 3.24 10.01
CA ILE A 104 16.78 2.26 9.36
C ILE A 104 15.93 1.12 8.80
N LEU A 105 14.99 0.62 9.61
CA LEU A 105 14.08 -0.44 9.17
C LEU A 105 13.21 0.04 8.01
N ALA A 106 12.72 1.28 8.07
CA ALA A 106 11.86 1.85 7.05
C ALA A 106 12.58 1.99 5.71
N HIS A 107 13.84 2.43 5.72
CA HIS A 107 14.68 2.50 4.53
C HIS A 107 14.95 1.11 3.93
N GLN A 108 15.19 0.10 4.77
CA GLN A 108 15.37 -1.28 4.30
C GLN A 108 14.09 -1.85 3.68
N LEU A 109 12.93 -1.57 4.27
CA LEU A 109 11.64 -2.00 3.75
C LEU A 109 11.31 -1.30 2.42
N SER A 110 11.50 0.01 2.33
CA SER A 110 11.25 0.76 1.09
C SER A 110 12.17 0.29 -0.06
N ALA A 111 13.45 0.01 0.22
CA ALA A 111 14.38 -0.54 -0.77
C ALA A 111 13.98 -1.95 -1.24
N LYS A 112 13.51 -2.82 -0.34
CA LYS A 112 13.00 -4.16 -0.71
C LYS A 112 11.79 -4.08 -1.64
N VAL A 113 10.90 -3.11 -1.42
CA VAL A 113 9.76 -2.89 -2.31
C VAL A 113 10.24 -2.53 -3.72
N VAL A 114 11.16 -1.57 -3.84
CA VAL A 114 11.71 -1.14 -5.13
C VAL A 114 12.37 -2.32 -5.86
N GLU A 115 13.13 -3.14 -5.13
CA GLU A 115 13.76 -4.33 -5.71
C GLU A 115 12.72 -5.35 -6.20
N SER A 116 11.60 -5.52 -5.49
CA SER A 116 10.51 -6.41 -5.90
C SER A 116 9.82 -5.99 -7.22
N TRP A 117 9.96 -4.72 -7.62
CA TRP A 117 9.38 -4.21 -8.87
C TRP A 117 10.24 -4.53 -10.10
N ARG A 118 11.53 -4.86 -9.91
CA ARG A 118 12.44 -5.17 -11.03
C ARG A 118 11.92 -6.35 -11.84
N GLY A 119 11.61 -6.09 -13.12
CA GLY A 119 11.10 -7.10 -14.04
C GLY A 119 9.71 -7.66 -13.70
N ALA A 120 8.99 -7.04 -12.75
CA ALA A 120 7.66 -7.48 -12.36
C ALA A 120 6.54 -6.85 -13.19
N PHE A 121 6.77 -5.66 -13.73
CA PHE A 121 5.79 -4.92 -14.53
C PHE A 121 5.71 -5.44 -15.98
N SER A 122 4.51 -5.49 -16.54
CA SER A 122 4.24 -5.87 -17.94
C SER A 122 3.44 -4.81 -18.67
N TYR A 123 3.89 -4.41 -19.86
CA TYR A 123 3.14 -3.54 -20.77
C TYR A 123 2.06 -4.34 -21.48
N LEU A 124 0.89 -4.43 -20.88
CA LEU A 124 -0.28 -5.08 -21.45
C LEU A 124 -1.36 -4.03 -21.70
N GLN A 125 -1.66 -3.80 -22.97
CA GLN A 125 -2.81 -2.97 -23.34
C GLN A 125 -4.11 -3.78 -23.16
N GLU A 126 -5.17 -3.14 -22.67
CA GLU A 126 -6.50 -3.74 -22.62
C GLU A 126 -7.03 -4.06 -24.03
N ASP A 127 -7.79 -5.15 -24.13
CA ASP A 127 -8.53 -5.56 -25.33
C ASP A 127 -9.81 -6.27 -24.88
N GLU A 128 -10.90 -5.50 -24.79
CA GLU A 128 -12.21 -6.00 -24.34
C GLU A 128 -12.74 -7.12 -25.24
N ALA A 129 -12.50 -7.04 -26.56
CA ALA A 129 -12.98 -8.04 -27.52
C ALA A 129 -12.32 -9.40 -27.31
N ARG A 130 -11.11 -9.42 -26.72
CA ARG A 130 -10.36 -10.63 -26.36
C ARG A 130 -10.39 -10.93 -24.86
N GLY A 131 -11.14 -10.16 -24.07
CA GLY A 131 -11.21 -10.31 -22.61
C GLY A 131 -9.89 -10.01 -21.89
N ILE A 132 -9.02 -9.18 -22.48
CA ILE A 132 -7.74 -8.80 -21.88
C ILE A 132 -7.96 -7.59 -20.98
N VAL A 133 -7.79 -7.79 -19.68
CA VAL A 133 -7.74 -6.72 -18.68
C VAL A 133 -6.33 -6.15 -18.62
N GLY A 134 -6.17 -4.88 -18.98
CA GLY A 134 -4.86 -4.23 -19.08
C GLY A 134 -4.94 -2.72 -18.90
N LEU A 135 -3.90 -2.03 -19.36
CA LEU A 135 -3.85 -0.57 -19.39
C LEU A 135 -4.59 -0.04 -20.63
N ARG A 136 -5.33 1.05 -20.45
CA ARG A 136 -6.02 1.73 -21.55
C ARG A 136 -5.01 2.29 -22.54
N PRO A 137 -5.35 2.44 -23.83
CA PRO A 137 -4.45 3.02 -24.82
C PRO A 137 -3.83 4.36 -24.42
N PRO A 138 -4.57 5.33 -23.81
CA PRO A 138 -3.96 6.57 -23.31
C PRO A 138 -2.91 6.37 -22.22
N GLN A 139 -3.09 5.34 -21.36
CA GLN A 139 -2.16 5.03 -20.28
C GLN A 139 -0.87 4.41 -20.85
N ILE A 140 -0.99 3.43 -21.76
CA ILE A 140 0.16 2.84 -22.47
C ILE A 140 0.96 3.91 -23.22
N GLY A 141 0.27 4.78 -23.97
CA GLY A 141 0.92 5.88 -24.69
C GLY A 141 1.66 6.85 -23.77
N ALA A 142 1.04 7.21 -22.63
CA ALA A 142 1.66 8.06 -21.64
C ALA A 142 2.92 7.42 -21.03
N LEU A 143 2.89 6.13 -20.70
CA LEU A 143 4.06 5.42 -20.17
C LEU A 143 5.22 5.42 -21.16
N HIS A 144 4.96 5.11 -22.43
CA HIS A 144 6.00 5.16 -23.47
C HIS A 144 6.56 6.57 -23.67
N ALA A 145 5.72 7.61 -23.61
CA ALA A 145 6.17 8.99 -23.71
C ALA A 145 7.06 9.40 -22.52
N ILE A 146 6.67 9.02 -21.29
CA ILE A 146 7.46 9.25 -20.08
C ILE A 146 8.82 8.56 -20.19
N GLN A 147 8.85 7.29 -20.60
CA GLN A 147 10.10 6.54 -20.75
C GLN A 147 10.99 7.09 -21.85
N ALA A 148 10.42 7.52 -22.97
CA ALA A 148 11.18 8.16 -24.04
C ALA A 148 11.85 9.44 -23.52
N HIS A 149 11.13 10.28 -22.78
CA HIS A 149 11.68 11.48 -22.14
C HIS A 149 12.82 11.13 -21.18
N TRP A 150 12.57 10.25 -20.21
CA TRP A 150 13.57 9.84 -19.20
C TRP A 150 14.78 9.09 -19.75
N SER A 151 14.72 8.57 -20.98
CA SER A 151 15.88 7.95 -21.64
C SER A 151 16.94 8.97 -22.08
N VAL A 152 16.58 10.25 -22.20
CA VAL A 152 17.46 11.31 -22.71
C VAL A 152 17.49 12.56 -21.83
N ASP A 153 16.50 12.76 -20.97
CA ASP A 153 16.38 13.96 -20.12
C ASP A 153 15.71 13.64 -18.77
N SER A 154 16.26 14.18 -17.69
CA SER A 154 15.68 14.12 -16.34
C SER A 154 14.92 15.40 -15.96
N GLY A 155 14.80 16.35 -16.89
CA GLY A 155 14.08 17.60 -16.72
C GLY A 155 12.56 17.42 -16.60
N VAL A 156 11.88 18.54 -16.29
CA VAL A 156 10.43 18.58 -16.10
C VAL A 156 9.69 18.19 -17.38
N ALA A 157 8.78 17.22 -17.28
CA ALA A 157 7.90 16.79 -18.37
C ALA A 157 6.43 17.14 -18.08
N THR A 158 5.65 17.40 -19.12
CA THR A 158 4.20 17.59 -19.02
C THR A 158 3.46 16.51 -19.80
N VAL A 159 2.65 15.73 -19.09
CA VAL A 159 1.80 14.69 -19.69
C VAL A 159 0.34 15.13 -19.60
N VAL A 160 -0.30 15.34 -20.75
CA VAL A 160 -1.69 15.79 -20.83
C VAL A 160 -2.61 14.59 -21.05
N MET A 161 -3.56 14.38 -20.14
CA MET A 161 -4.51 13.28 -20.20
C MET A 161 -5.93 13.75 -19.84
N PRO A 162 -6.93 13.52 -20.71
CA PRO A 162 -8.33 13.88 -20.44
C PRO A 162 -8.89 13.24 -19.16
N THR A 163 -9.97 13.79 -18.61
CA THR A 163 -10.68 13.16 -17.48
C THR A 163 -11.25 11.79 -17.90
N GLY A 164 -11.25 10.84 -16.97
CA GLY A 164 -11.72 9.47 -17.24
C GLY A 164 -10.69 8.54 -17.92
N THR A 165 -9.53 9.05 -18.37
CA THR A 165 -8.49 8.22 -19.02
C THR A 165 -7.56 7.48 -18.05
N GLY A 166 -7.78 7.59 -16.73
CA GLY A 166 -7.00 6.87 -15.73
C GLY A 166 -5.62 7.49 -15.45
N LYS A 167 -5.59 8.81 -15.22
CA LYS A 167 -4.38 9.57 -14.82
C LYS A 167 -3.68 8.99 -13.61
N THR A 168 -4.43 8.73 -12.54
CA THR A 168 -3.89 8.19 -11.29
C THR A 168 -3.24 6.82 -11.50
N ASP A 169 -3.93 5.93 -12.22
CA ASP A 169 -3.39 4.60 -12.54
C ASP A 169 -2.15 4.69 -13.45
N THR A 170 -2.07 5.72 -14.31
CA THR A 170 -0.86 6.00 -15.11
C THR A 170 0.31 6.42 -14.23
N MET A 171 0.07 7.25 -13.21
CA MET A 171 1.11 7.63 -12.25
C MET A 171 1.64 6.41 -11.47
N ILE A 172 0.73 5.52 -11.04
CA ILE A 172 1.09 4.27 -10.35
C ILE A 172 1.92 3.38 -11.28
N ALA A 173 1.45 3.20 -12.52
CA ALA A 173 2.16 2.41 -13.52
C ALA A 173 3.54 3.01 -13.86
N ALA A 174 3.66 4.34 -13.94
CA ALA A 174 4.94 5.00 -14.18
C ALA A 174 5.92 4.77 -13.02
N ALA A 175 5.46 4.92 -11.78
CA ALA A 175 6.26 4.69 -10.58
C ALA A 175 6.83 3.27 -10.53
N VAL A 176 5.99 2.26 -10.77
CA VAL A 176 6.40 0.84 -10.72
C VAL A 176 7.26 0.48 -11.92
N SER A 177 6.83 0.84 -13.14
CA SER A 177 7.53 0.45 -14.37
C SER A 177 8.89 1.12 -14.56
N SER A 178 9.06 2.32 -14.00
CA SER A 178 10.34 3.05 -14.00
C SER A 178 11.13 2.83 -12.71
N ILE A 179 10.63 1.99 -11.81
CA ILE A 179 11.31 1.58 -10.57
C ILE A 179 11.72 2.82 -9.75
N CYS A 180 10.80 3.79 -9.63
CA CYS A 180 11.04 5.01 -8.89
C CYS A 180 11.25 4.68 -7.41
N GLU A 181 12.40 5.07 -6.85
CA GLU A 181 12.69 4.82 -5.44
C GLU A 181 11.71 5.53 -4.52
N ARG A 182 11.38 6.78 -4.89
CA ARG A 182 10.46 7.64 -4.17
C ARG A 182 9.68 8.55 -5.11
N VAL A 183 8.39 8.72 -4.84
CA VAL A 183 7.50 9.59 -5.61
C VAL A 183 6.80 10.57 -4.65
N LEU A 184 6.93 11.86 -4.92
CA LEU A 184 6.14 12.90 -4.27
C LEU A 184 4.95 13.28 -5.16
N VAL A 185 3.74 13.16 -4.64
CA VAL A 185 2.51 13.62 -5.30
C VAL A 185 1.96 14.83 -4.55
N VAL A 186 1.83 15.95 -5.27
CA VAL A 186 1.26 17.19 -4.73
C VAL A 186 -0.14 17.40 -5.30
N VAL A 187 -1.15 17.53 -4.45
CA VAL A 187 -2.55 17.71 -4.84
C VAL A 187 -3.19 18.96 -4.22
N PRO A 188 -4.27 19.52 -4.78
CA PRO A 188 -4.82 20.77 -4.25
C PRO A 188 -5.67 20.60 -2.98
N THR A 189 -6.21 19.41 -2.70
CA THR A 189 -7.17 19.18 -1.61
C THR A 189 -6.88 17.94 -0.79
N ASP A 190 -7.35 17.92 0.46
CA ASP A 190 -7.25 16.74 1.33
C ASP A 190 -8.05 15.54 0.78
N ALA A 191 -9.24 15.79 0.23
CA ALA A 191 -10.04 14.73 -0.40
C ALA A 191 -9.27 14.01 -1.52
N LEU A 192 -8.59 14.77 -2.39
CA LEU A 192 -7.73 14.19 -3.43
C LEU A 192 -6.51 13.50 -2.83
N ARG A 193 -5.92 14.04 -1.76
CA ARG A 193 -4.78 13.42 -1.08
C ARG A 193 -5.15 12.02 -0.60
N THR A 194 -6.26 11.89 0.12
CA THR A 194 -6.77 10.60 0.61
C THR A 194 -7.07 9.66 -0.57
N GLN A 195 -7.78 10.14 -1.60
CA GLN A 195 -8.13 9.31 -2.76
C GLN A 195 -6.89 8.76 -3.48
N ILE A 196 -5.87 9.59 -3.70
CA ILE A 196 -4.64 9.19 -4.39
C ILE A 196 -3.80 8.27 -3.50
N ALA A 197 -3.73 8.53 -2.19
CA ALA A 197 -3.06 7.65 -1.24
C ALA A 197 -3.65 6.23 -1.26
N GLU A 198 -4.98 6.09 -1.20
CA GLU A 198 -5.63 4.77 -1.28
C GLU A 198 -5.37 4.07 -2.63
N LYS A 199 -5.35 4.85 -3.73
CA LYS A 199 -5.05 4.30 -5.06
C LYS A 199 -3.62 3.77 -5.16
N PHE A 200 -2.63 4.49 -4.64
CA PHE A 200 -1.26 3.98 -4.57
C PHE A 200 -1.14 2.79 -3.63
N LEU A 201 -1.79 2.84 -2.46
CA LEU A 201 -1.74 1.78 -1.45
C LEU A 201 -2.22 0.45 -1.99
N THR A 202 -3.25 0.47 -2.85
CA THR A 202 -3.85 -0.70 -3.50
C THR A 202 -3.24 -1.05 -4.86
N LEU A 203 -2.29 -0.23 -5.36
CA LEU A 203 -1.72 -0.31 -6.72
C LEU A 203 -2.75 -0.23 -7.88
N GLY A 204 -4.00 0.14 -7.59
CA GLY A 204 -5.02 0.41 -8.59
C GLY A 204 -5.14 -0.66 -9.68
N VAL A 205 -5.12 -0.23 -10.95
CA VAL A 205 -5.27 -1.13 -12.11
C VAL A 205 -4.22 -2.25 -12.17
N LEU A 206 -3.02 -2.04 -11.58
CA LEU A 206 -1.94 -3.03 -11.63
C LEU A 206 -2.26 -4.31 -10.85
N ARG A 207 -3.16 -4.20 -9.88
CA ARG A 207 -3.65 -5.31 -9.03
C ARG A 207 -5.14 -5.57 -9.23
N LEU A 208 -5.74 -5.06 -10.30
CA LEU A 208 -7.12 -5.35 -10.66
C LEU A 208 -7.28 -6.85 -10.97
N GLU A 209 -8.39 -7.45 -10.54
CA GLU A 209 -8.68 -8.85 -10.81
C GLU A 209 -8.63 -9.16 -12.31
N GLY A 210 -7.93 -10.24 -12.68
CA GLY A 210 -7.71 -10.64 -14.08
C GLY A 210 -6.61 -9.87 -14.82
N ALA A 211 -6.12 -8.74 -14.28
CA ALA A 211 -5.01 -8.00 -14.89
C ALA A 211 -3.68 -8.74 -14.66
N LYS A 212 -2.90 -8.91 -15.73
CA LYS A 212 -1.54 -9.48 -15.68
C LYS A 212 -0.48 -8.40 -15.88
N LEU A 213 -0.67 -7.26 -15.22
CA LEU A 213 0.20 -6.08 -15.33
C LEU A 213 1.38 -6.12 -14.35
N LEU A 214 1.25 -6.85 -13.25
CA LEU A 214 2.24 -6.94 -12.19
C LEU A 214 2.31 -8.36 -11.64
N ARG A 215 3.53 -8.89 -11.47
CA ARG A 215 3.74 -10.21 -10.86
C ARG A 215 3.32 -10.23 -9.39
N ASP A 216 2.88 -11.38 -8.91
CA ASP A 216 2.47 -11.55 -7.51
C ASP A 216 3.58 -11.28 -6.50
N SER A 217 4.84 -11.52 -6.90
CA SER A 217 6.03 -11.25 -6.09
C SER A 217 6.30 -9.75 -5.85
N ALA A 218 5.65 -8.85 -6.59
CA ALA A 218 5.86 -7.41 -6.42
C ALA A 218 5.13 -6.91 -5.16
N SER A 219 5.86 -6.34 -4.23
CA SER A 219 5.30 -5.77 -3.01
C SER A 219 4.50 -4.49 -3.29
N TYR A 220 3.49 -4.23 -2.46
CA TYR A 220 2.80 -2.94 -2.44
C TYR A 220 3.74 -1.83 -1.94
N PRO A 221 3.57 -0.59 -2.45
CA PRO A 221 4.35 0.55 -2.00
C PRO A 221 4.07 0.88 -0.53
N ILE A 222 5.09 1.40 0.15
CA ILE A 222 4.88 2.11 1.41
C ILE A 222 4.40 3.53 1.07
N VAL A 223 3.19 3.86 1.53
CA VAL A 223 2.49 5.11 1.20
C VAL A 223 2.39 6.00 2.42
N GLY A 224 3.00 7.18 2.34
CA GLY A 224 2.90 8.25 3.32
C GLY A 224 1.82 9.26 2.93
N THR A 225 0.89 9.54 3.84
CA THR A 225 -0.10 10.62 3.71
C THR A 225 0.25 11.73 4.71
N LEU A 226 0.85 12.80 4.22
CA LEU A 226 1.32 13.89 5.07
C LEU A 226 0.24 14.98 5.17
N LYS A 227 -0.22 15.24 6.39
CA LYS A 227 -1.25 16.26 6.72
C LYS A 227 -0.64 17.49 7.40
N HIS A 228 0.56 17.38 7.96
CA HIS A 228 1.28 18.45 8.64
C HIS A 228 2.57 18.85 7.92
N THR A 229 2.96 20.11 8.07
CA THR A 229 4.23 20.60 7.54
C THR A 229 5.38 20.08 8.43
N PRO A 230 6.39 19.39 7.89
CA PRO A 230 7.56 18.99 8.67
C PRO A 230 8.24 20.22 9.26
N ALA A 231 8.60 20.16 10.55
CA ALA A 231 9.20 21.30 11.23
C ALA A 231 10.68 21.48 10.82
N THR A 232 11.38 20.37 10.57
CA THR A 232 12.79 20.35 10.21
C THR A 232 13.07 19.46 8.99
N ALA A 233 14.25 19.63 8.38
CA ALA A 233 14.72 18.74 7.31
C ALA A 233 14.86 17.28 7.80
N GLU A 234 15.24 17.09 9.06
CA GLU A 234 15.32 15.76 9.68
C GLU A 234 13.94 15.10 9.80
N ASP A 235 12.90 15.85 10.17
CA ASP A 235 11.53 15.32 10.22
C ASP A 235 11.05 14.88 8.82
N ALA A 236 11.39 15.67 7.80
CA ALA A 236 11.08 15.31 6.41
C ALA A 236 11.84 14.04 6.00
N GLU A 237 13.12 13.93 6.32
CA GLU A 237 13.92 12.75 6.03
C GLU A 237 13.39 11.47 6.69
N LYS A 238 13.00 11.55 7.97
CA LYS A 238 12.39 10.42 8.68
C LYS A 238 11.10 9.95 8.01
N PHE A 239 10.21 10.89 7.65
CA PHE A 239 8.93 10.54 7.06
C PHE A 239 9.06 10.04 5.62
N PHE A 240 9.84 10.73 4.79
CA PHE A 240 10.01 10.39 3.38
C PHE A 240 10.90 9.17 3.19
N GLY A 241 11.95 9.01 4.00
CA GLY A 241 12.84 7.84 3.98
C GLY A 241 12.10 6.52 4.20
N ALA A 242 11.01 6.56 4.97
CA ALA A 242 10.13 5.42 5.22
C ALA A 242 9.17 5.07 4.08
N CYS A 243 9.04 5.92 3.06
CA CYS A 243 8.01 5.79 2.04
C CYS A 243 8.59 5.60 0.63
N ASN A 244 7.87 4.83 -0.19
CA ASN A 244 8.06 4.83 -1.65
C ASN A 244 7.21 5.92 -2.32
N VAL A 245 6.06 6.26 -1.73
CA VAL A 245 5.18 7.31 -2.26
C VAL A 245 4.73 8.20 -1.12
N VAL A 246 4.82 9.51 -1.29
CA VAL A 246 4.30 10.49 -0.34
C VAL A 246 3.31 11.40 -1.03
N ILE A 247 2.12 11.56 -0.45
CA ILE A 247 1.07 12.45 -0.96
C ILE A 247 0.90 13.62 0.01
N ILE A 248 1.05 14.84 -0.51
CA ILE A 248 0.91 16.09 0.25
C ILE A 248 -0.06 17.04 -0.47
N THR A 249 -0.59 18.03 0.26
CA THR A 249 -1.32 19.11 -0.40
C THR A 249 -0.39 20.25 -0.82
N SER A 250 -0.77 21.00 -1.85
CA SER A 250 -0.05 22.20 -2.28
C SER A 250 0.11 23.22 -1.15
N GLY A 251 -0.88 23.33 -0.26
CA GLY A 251 -0.79 24.18 0.93
C GLY A 251 0.30 23.74 1.91
N ILE A 252 0.56 22.44 2.07
CA ILE A 252 1.69 21.95 2.89
C ILE A 252 3.00 22.28 2.20
N ALA A 253 3.12 21.97 0.90
CA ALA A 253 4.31 22.25 0.11
C ALA A 253 4.72 23.73 0.17
N ALA A 254 3.74 24.63 0.10
CA ALA A 254 3.94 26.08 0.16
C ALA A 254 4.41 26.57 1.54
N ARG A 255 4.01 25.91 2.63
CA ARG A 255 4.39 26.27 4.01
C ARG A 255 5.72 25.68 4.45
N CYS A 256 6.25 24.67 3.75
CA CYS A 256 7.56 24.11 4.06
C CYS A 256 8.64 25.20 3.97
N GLN A 257 9.50 25.28 4.98
CA GLN A 257 10.65 26.17 4.97
C GLN A 257 11.61 25.79 3.82
N PRO A 258 12.45 26.71 3.31
CA PRO A 258 13.38 26.44 2.22
C PRO A 258 14.22 25.16 2.42
N ALA A 259 14.84 24.98 3.59
CA ALA A 259 15.64 23.79 3.90
C ALA A 259 14.82 22.48 3.88
N VAL A 260 13.55 22.53 4.31
CA VAL A 260 12.65 21.37 4.26
C VAL A 260 12.28 21.04 2.81
N ARG A 261 12.00 22.05 1.98
CA ARG A 261 11.67 21.86 0.56
C ARG A 261 12.85 21.29 -0.22
N GLU A 262 14.05 21.80 0.03
CA GLU A 262 15.28 21.30 -0.57
C GLU A 262 15.52 19.84 -0.19
N ARG A 263 15.41 19.50 1.11
CA ARG A 263 15.55 18.10 1.56
C ARG A 263 14.49 17.17 0.94
N ILE A 264 13.23 17.62 0.85
CA ILE A 264 12.18 16.84 0.18
C ILE A 264 12.50 16.61 -1.29
N ALA A 265 13.00 17.64 -1.99
CA ALA A 265 13.40 17.51 -3.39
C ALA A 265 14.54 16.50 -3.54
N GLU A 266 15.62 16.62 -2.76
CA GLU A 266 16.75 15.68 -2.77
C GLU A 266 16.33 14.23 -2.54
N LEU A 267 15.37 13.99 -1.64
CA LEU A 267 14.87 12.65 -1.36
C LEU A 267 14.03 12.07 -2.51
N CYS A 268 13.55 12.88 -3.44
CA CYS A 268 12.67 12.45 -4.53
C CYS A 268 13.29 12.63 -5.93
N LEU A 269 14.59 12.93 -6.01
CA LEU A 269 15.36 13.05 -7.25
C LEU A 269 15.87 11.71 -7.77
#